data_AF-H8I6D4-F1
#
_entry.id   AF-H8I6D4-F1
#
_cell.length_a   1.000
_cell.length_b   1.000
_cell.length_c   1.000
_cell.angle_alpha   90.00
_cell.angle_beta   90.00
_cell.angle_gamma   90.00
#
_symmetry.space_group_name_H-M   'P 1'
#
loop_
_entity.id
_entity.type
_entity.pdbx_description
1 polymer ?
#
loop_
_entity_poly.entity_id
_entity_poly.type
_entity_poly.pdbx_seq_one_letter_code
_entity_poly.pdbx_strand_id
1 'polypeptide(L)' 'MGKTGSVEWVQIRGRKGQMRLVPKGESTASKPGPAQRYDSRGFVRRILARSKKNVLGVKAKAKK' A
#
# COMPACT_ATOMS: atom_id res chain seq x y z
N MET A 1 1.84 -4.03 -31.88
CA MET A 1 1.98 -3.20 -30.66
C MET A 1 0.67 -3.26 -29.88
N GLY A 2 0.36 -4.45 -29.35
CA GLY A 2 -0.91 -4.70 -28.66
C GLY A 2 -0.95 -3.95 -27.32
N LYS A 3 -2.14 -3.57 -26.87
CA LYS A 3 -2.36 -2.94 -25.56
C LYS A 3 -1.89 -3.88 -24.45
N THR A 4 -0.61 -3.85 -24.10
CA THR A 4 -0.09 -4.43 -22.86
C THR A 4 -0.83 -3.73 -21.73
N GLY A 5 -1.61 -4.49 -20.95
CA GLY A 5 -2.54 -3.97 -19.95
C GLY A 5 -1.92 -2.84 -19.15
N SER A 6 -2.48 -1.63 -19.30
CA SER A 6 -2.01 -0.43 -18.60
C SER A 6 -1.96 -0.70 -17.09
N VAL A 7 -0.78 -0.58 -16.50
CA VAL A 7 -0.63 -0.68 -15.04
C VAL A 7 -1.32 0.53 -14.42
N GLU A 8 -2.39 0.29 -13.66
CA GLU A 8 -3.02 1.34 -12.88
C GLU A 8 -2.10 1.74 -11.72
N TRP A 9 -1.69 3.00 -11.70
CA TRP A 9 -0.83 3.57 -10.67
C TRP A 9 -1.66 4.27 -9.59
N VAL A 10 -1.29 4.06 -8.34
CA VAL A 10 -1.92 4.69 -7.18
C VAL A 10 -0.87 5.48 -6.40
N GLN A 11 -1.23 6.69 -5.97
CA GLN A 11 -0.34 7.53 -5.17
C GLN A 11 -0.43 7.15 -3.70
N ILE A 12 0.71 7.02 -3.04
CA ILE A 12 0.79 6.66 -1.63
C ILE A 12 1.57 7.72 -0.87
N ARG A 13 1.03 8.15 0.27
CA ARG A 13 1.70 9.05 1.22
C ARG A 13 2.55 8.27 2.21
N GLY A 14 3.85 8.57 2.24
CA GLY A 14 4.81 8.04 3.19
C GLY A 14 4.71 8.68 4.57
N ARG A 15 5.44 8.12 5.55
CA ARG A 15 5.41 8.59 6.96
C ARG A 15 5.89 10.04 7.11
N LYS A 16 6.86 10.49 6.30
CA LYS A 16 7.37 11.88 6.30
C LYS A 16 6.64 12.77 5.29
N GLY A 17 5.52 12.31 4.74
CA GLY A 17 4.71 13.06 3.77
C GLY A 17 5.18 12.97 2.32
N GLN A 18 6.26 12.24 2.02
CA GLN A 18 6.70 12.01 0.64
C GLN A 18 5.66 11.19 -0.14
N MET A 19 5.49 11.53 -1.42
CA MET A 19 4.54 10.84 -2.29
C MET A 19 5.28 9.87 -3.21
N ARG A 20 4.72 8.69 -3.43
CA ARG A 20 5.24 7.71 -4.41
C ARG A 20 4.11 7.05 -5.19
N LEU A 21 4.38 6.70 -6.44
CA LEU A 21 3.47 5.89 -7.26
C LEU A 21 3.78 4.41 -7.05
N VAL A 22 2.73 3.63 -6.86
CA VAL A 22 2.82 2.17 -6.67
C VAL A 22 1.74 1.51 -7.52
N PRO A 23 2.00 0.35 -8.14
CA PRO A 23 0.97 -0.40 -8.84
C PRO A 23 -0.23 -0.68 -7.94
N LYS A 24 -1.44 -0.61 -8.48
CA LYS A 24 -2.68 -0.76 -7.69
C LYS A 24 -2.73 -2.05 -6.86
N GLY A 25 -2.22 -3.17 -7.41
CA GLY A 25 -2.15 -4.46 -6.69
C GLY A 25 -1.29 -4.41 -5.43
N GLU A 26 -0.28 -3.54 -5.41
CA GLU A 26 0.62 -3.35 -4.27
C GLU A 26 0.19 -2.19 -3.37
N SER A 27 -0.92 -1.50 -3.66
CA SER A 27 -1.29 -0.26 -2.98
C SER A 27 -1.79 -0.45 -1.54
N THR A 28 -2.41 -1.59 -1.25
CA THR A 28 -3.08 -1.86 0.02
C THR A 28 -2.12 -2.34 1.12
N ALA A 29 -0.96 -2.89 0.76
CA ALA A 29 -0.07 -3.51 1.73
C ALA A 29 1.42 -3.34 1.40
N SER A 30 2.25 -3.43 2.44
CA SER A 30 3.73 -3.40 2.35
C SER A 30 4.35 -4.53 3.13
N LYS A 31 5.53 -4.97 2.71
CA LYS A 31 6.40 -5.81 3.54
C LYS A 31 6.94 -4.97 4.72
N PRO A 32 6.88 -5.48 5.96
CA PRO A 32 7.50 -4.84 7.11
C PRO A 32 9.03 -4.85 6.99
N GLY A 33 9.69 -3.87 7.61
CA GLY A 33 11.14 -3.92 7.80
C GLY A 33 11.57 -5.04 8.77
N PRO A 34 12.86 -5.40 8.82
CA PRO A 34 13.37 -6.50 9.64
C PRO A 34 13.02 -6.42 11.13
N ALA A 35 13.02 -5.22 11.71
CA ALA A 35 12.63 -5.00 13.10
C ALA A 35 11.11 -4.88 13.30
N GLN A 36 10.34 -4.62 12.24
CA GLN A 36 8.88 -4.43 12.29
C GLN A 36 8.10 -5.72 12.01
N ARG A 37 8.79 -6.79 11.62
CA ARG A 37 8.16 -8.07 11.28
C ARG A 37 7.79 -8.89 12.50
N TYR A 38 8.26 -8.57 13.70
CA TYR A 38 7.90 -9.30 14.91
C TYR A 38 6.81 -8.54 15.68
N ASP A 39 5.81 -9.27 16.18
CA ASP A 39 4.86 -8.71 17.14
C ASP A 39 5.39 -8.82 18.59
N SER A 40 4.62 -8.30 19.55
CA SER A 40 5.02 -8.33 20.97
C SER A 40 5.11 -9.74 21.57
N ARG A 41 4.57 -10.75 20.88
CA ARG A 41 4.63 -12.16 21.28
C ARG A 41 5.70 -12.93 20.49
N GLY A 42 6.43 -12.26 19.59
CA GLY A 42 7.48 -12.85 18.76
C GLY A 42 7.01 -13.47 17.45
N PHE A 43 5.73 -13.38 17.09
CA PHE A 43 5.23 -13.92 15.81
C PHE A 43 5.64 -13.06 14.62
N VAL A 44 5.93 -13.73 13.49
CA VAL A 44 6.36 -13.08 12.25
C VAL A 44 5.17 -12.61 11.41
N ARG A 45 5.06 -11.29 11.23
CA ARG A 45 4.19 -10.61 10.29
C ARG A 45 4.89 -10.50 8.93
N ARG A 46 4.31 -11.13 7.90
CA ARG A 46 4.83 -11.05 6.52
C ARG A 46 4.38 -9.81 5.77
N ILE A 47 3.23 -9.24 6.16
CA ILE A 47 2.57 -8.14 5.47
C ILE A 47 1.98 -7.16 6.49
N LEU A 48 2.12 -5.86 6.22
CA LEU A 48 1.44 -4.78 6.93
C LEU A 48 0.43 -4.09 6.02
N ALA A 49 -0.83 -4.05 6.45
CA ALA A 49 -1.87 -3.28 5.78
C ALA A 49 -1.59 -1.78 5.89
N ARG A 50 -1.73 -1.04 4.79
CA ARG A 50 -1.64 0.42 4.80
C ARG A 50 -2.94 1.03 5.30
N SER A 51 -2.82 2.15 6.01
CA SER A 51 -3.99 2.93 6.39
C SER A 51 -4.65 3.53 5.14
N LYS A 52 -5.99 3.45 5.05
CA LYS A 52 -6.77 3.94 3.90
C LYS A 52 -6.51 5.42 3.60
N LYS A 53 -6.26 6.24 4.62
CA LYS A 53 -5.96 7.68 4.49
C LYS A 53 -4.66 7.96 3.70
N ASN A 54 -3.75 7.00 3.63
CA ASN A 54 -2.46 7.16 2.96
C ASN A 54 -2.48 6.68 1.50
N VAL A 55 -3.58 6.08 1.03
CA VAL A 55 -3.76 5.61 -0.35
C VAL A 55 -4.60 6.65 -1.08
N LEU A 56 -3.94 7.55 -1.79
CA LEU A 56 -4.55 8.69 -2.47
C LEU A 56 -4.71 8.33 -3.95
N GLY A 57 -5.92 7.90 -4.33
CA GLY A 57 -6.22 7.45 -5.70
C GLY A 57 -7.28 6.35 -5.79
N VAL A 58 -7.60 5.70 -4.67
CA VAL A 58 -8.80 4.86 -4.58
C VAL A 58 -9.92 5.78 -4.10
N LYS A 59 -10.81 6.25 -4.99
CA LYS A 59 -12.06 6.91 -4.56
C LYS A 59 -12.70 5.98 -3.55
N ALA A 60 -12.79 6.40 -2.28
CA ALA A 60 -13.53 5.65 -1.28
C ALA A 60 -14.93 5.46 -1.85
N LYS A 61 -15.38 4.20 -2.03
CA LYS A 61 -16.80 3.97 -2.35
C LYS A 61 -17.59 4.67 -1.25
N ALA A 62 -18.34 5.70 -1.62
CA ALA A 62 -19.26 6.36 -0.72
C ALA A 62 -20.13 5.27 -0.11
N LYS A 63 -20.21 5.24 1.22
CA LYS A 63 -21.17 4.38 1.91
C LYS A 63 -22.55 4.83 1.42
N LYS A 64 -23.28 3.92 0.78
CA LYS A 64 -24.71 4.10 0.48
C LYS A 64 -25.50 3.97 1.78
#